data_AF-A0A9R1DIR7-F1
#
_entry.id   AF-A0A9R1DIR7-F1
#
_cell.length_a   1.000
_cell.length_b   1.000
_cell.length_c   1.000
_cell.angle_alpha   90.00
_cell.angle_beta   90.00
_cell.angle_gamma   90.00
#
_symmetry.space_group_name_H-M   'P 1'
#
loop_
_entity.id
_entity.type
_entity.pdbx_description
1 polymer ?
#
loop_
_entity_poly.entity_id
_entity_poly.type
_entity_poly.pdbx_seq_one_letter_code
_entity_poly.pdbx_strand_id
1 'polypeptide(L)'
;MRPQVLLAALAVIAVLAAALPLAHSQGATLCCDNCGSCTRSIPPQCTCMDTSPTGCNPACKTCSRSTVGGRNSFQCKDRVANFCKTRCTNAA
;
A
#
# COMPACT_ATOMS: atom_id res chain seq x y z
N MET A 1 -23.95 -3.36 40.87
CA MET A 1 -23.45 -3.32 39.47
C MET A 1 -24.22 -4.38 38.69
N ARG A 2 -25.08 -3.99 37.73
CA ARG A 2 -26.02 -4.91 37.06
C ARG A 2 -25.28 -5.68 35.95
N PRO A 3 -25.17 -7.02 36.00
CA PRO A 3 -24.38 -7.80 35.04
C PRO A 3 -24.87 -7.65 33.59
N GLN A 4 -26.12 -7.25 33.41
CA GLN A 4 -26.71 -6.98 32.11
C GLN A 4 -26.12 -5.75 31.40
N VAL A 5 -25.65 -4.75 32.16
CA VAL A 5 -25.01 -3.55 31.59
C VAL A 5 -23.62 -3.88 31.03
N LEU A 6 -22.90 -4.78 31.70
CA LEU A 6 -21.61 -5.30 31.24
C LEU A 6 -21.75 -6.11 29.94
N LEU A 7 -22.77 -6.98 29.87
CA LEU A 7 -23.05 -7.78 28.67
C LEU A 7 -23.44 -6.90 27.47
N ALA A 8 -24.27 -5.87 27.70
CA ALA A 8 -24.63 -4.92 26.65
C ALA A 8 -23.42 -4.12 26.14
N ALA A 9 -22.55 -3.67 27.04
CA ALA A 9 -21.33 -2.94 26.66
C ALA A 9 -20.37 -3.82 25.83
N LEU A 10 -20.18 -5.09 26.23
CA LEU A 10 -19.35 -6.05 25.49
C LEU A 10 -19.90 -6.33 24.08
N ALA A 11 -21.22 -6.47 23.95
CA ALA A 11 -21.85 -6.69 22.65
C ALA A 11 -21.65 -5.49 21.70
N VAL A 12 -21.77 -4.26 22.21
CA VAL A 12 -21.54 -3.04 21.42
C VAL A 12 -20.08 -2.95 20.95
N ILE A 13 -19.11 -3.22 21.84
CA ILE A 13 -17.68 -3.20 21.49
C ILE A 13 -17.37 -4.23 20.38
N ALA A 14 -17.94 -5.43 20.47
CA ALA A 14 -17.74 -6.48 19.46
C ALA A 14 -18.28 -6.07 18.08
N VAL A 15 -19.44 -5.42 18.02
CA VAL A 15 -20.03 -4.92 16.77
C VAL A 15 -19.19 -3.79 16.17
N LEU A 16 -18.68 -2.88 17.00
CA LEU A 16 -17.80 -1.79 16.54
C LEU A 16 -16.46 -2.30 15.98
N ALA A 17 -15.87 -3.34 16.58
CA ALA A 17 -14.61 -3.92 16.10
C ALA A 17 -14.77 -4.61 14.73
N ALA A 18 -15.94 -5.20 14.44
CA ALA A 18 -16.21 -5.87 13.16
C ALA A 18 -16.43 -4.92 11.98
N ALA A 19 -16.71 -3.63 12.24
CA ALA A 19 -16.97 -2.63 11.21
C ALA A 19 -15.73 -1.82 10.80
N LEU A 20 -14.58 -1.99 11.46
CA LEU A 20 -13.34 -1.32 11.09
C LEU A 20 -12.69 -2.07 9.90
N PRO A 21 -12.63 -1.47 8.69
CA PRO A 21 -11.76 -2.01 7.66
C PRO A 21 -10.33 -1.71 8.11
N LEU A 22 -9.71 -2.67 8.80
CA LEU A 22 -8.26 -2.76 8.89
C LEU A 22 -7.71 -3.09 7.50
N ALA A 23 -7.77 -2.13 6.59
CA ALA A 23 -7.04 -2.14 5.33
C ALA A 23 -5.55 -1.90 5.60
N HIS A 24 -4.96 -2.73 6.47
CA HIS A 24 -3.53 -2.93 6.52
C HIS A 24 -3.24 -4.13 5.63
N SER A 25 -3.12 -3.86 4.33
CA SER A 25 -2.50 -4.76 3.38
C SER A 25 -1.03 -4.97 3.79
N GLN A 26 -0.81 -5.80 4.80
CA GLN A 26 0.49 -6.31 5.20
C GLN A 26 0.84 -7.45 4.23
N GLY A 27 1.42 -7.09 3.09
CA GLY A 27 1.91 -8.04 2.11
C GLY A 27 2.86 -7.33 1.17
N ALA A 28 4.15 -7.54 1.37
CA ALA A 28 5.27 -6.82 0.76
C ALA A 28 5.31 -5.32 1.12
N THR A 29 6.40 -4.87 1.76
CA THR A 29 6.64 -3.44 1.96
C THR A 29 6.65 -2.75 0.61
N LEU A 30 5.59 -1.99 0.32
CA LEU A 30 5.54 -1.08 -0.81
C LEU A 30 6.58 0.00 -0.56
N CYS A 31 7.62 0.01 -1.37
CA CYS A 31 8.67 1.01 -1.31
C CYS A 31 8.83 1.69 -2.68
N CYS A 32 9.25 2.96 -2.67
CA CYS A 32 9.58 3.73 -3.86
C CYS A 32 10.59 4.84 -3.50
N ASP A 33 11.69 4.92 -4.23
CA ASP A 33 12.71 5.95 -4.14
C ASP A 33 12.34 7.18 -4.98
N ASN A 34 11.88 7.00 -6.22
CA ASN A 34 11.43 8.09 -7.09
C ASN A 34 9.91 8.16 -7.22
N CYS A 35 9.32 9.04 -6.44
CA CYS A 35 7.89 9.30 -6.46
C CYS A 35 7.49 10.29 -7.54
N GLY A 36 6.48 9.91 -8.33
CA GLY A 36 5.85 10.78 -9.32
C GLY A 36 4.65 11.53 -8.75
N SER A 37 3.65 11.75 -9.60
CA SER A 37 2.43 12.48 -9.23
C SER A 37 1.54 11.69 -8.25
N CYS A 38 0.97 12.39 -7.27
CA CYS A 38 -0.02 11.87 -6.34
C CYS A 38 -1.39 12.54 -6.53
N THR A 39 -2.47 11.81 -6.28
CA THR A 39 -3.82 12.38 -6.17
C THR A 39 -3.97 13.19 -4.88
N ARG A 40 -4.94 14.13 -4.85
CA ARG A 40 -5.30 14.89 -3.64
C ARG A 40 -6.29 14.16 -2.72
N SER A 41 -6.50 12.86 -2.92
CA SER A 41 -7.37 12.03 -2.06
C SER A 41 -6.69 11.70 -0.74
N ILE A 42 -7.46 11.26 0.25
CA ILE A 42 -6.95 10.72 1.52
C ILE A 42 -7.40 9.24 1.60
N PRO A 43 -6.49 8.24 1.53
CA PRO A 43 -5.04 8.39 1.31
C PRO A 43 -4.68 8.83 -0.12
N PRO A 44 -3.52 9.49 -0.32
CA PRO A 44 -3.05 9.85 -1.64
C PRO A 44 -2.62 8.59 -2.39
N GLN A 45 -2.99 8.51 -3.67
CA GLN A 45 -2.54 7.46 -4.57
C GLN A 45 -1.43 8.04 -5.46
N CYS A 46 -0.25 7.45 -5.40
CA CYS A 46 0.96 7.97 -6.06
C CYS A 46 1.48 6.99 -7.11
N THR A 47 2.05 7.51 -8.19
CA THR A 47 2.81 6.71 -9.16
C THR A 47 4.26 6.57 -8.71
N CYS A 48 4.82 5.36 -8.78
CA CYS A 48 6.25 5.15 -8.60
C CYS A 48 6.98 5.15 -9.94
N MET A 49 8.07 5.92 -10.03
CA MET A 49 8.87 6.03 -11.26
C MET A 49 10.08 5.08 -11.26
N ASP A 50 10.32 4.37 -10.17
CA ASP A 50 11.40 3.40 -10.11
C ASP A 50 11.23 2.29 -11.12
N THR A 51 12.37 1.82 -11.63
CA THR A 51 12.46 0.64 -12.49
C THR A 51 13.16 -0.46 -11.74
N SER A 52 12.60 -1.66 -11.80
CA SER A 52 13.17 -2.86 -11.22
C SER A 52 13.65 -3.81 -12.33
N PRO A 53 14.80 -4.50 -12.17
CA PRO A 53 15.22 -5.52 -13.11
C PRO A 53 14.46 -6.85 -12.95
N THR A 54 13.85 -7.10 -11.79
CA THR A 54 13.24 -8.39 -11.43
C THR A 54 11.72 -8.42 -11.64
N GLY A 55 11.04 -7.28 -11.62
CA GLY A 55 9.59 -7.20 -11.75
C GLY A 55 8.97 -6.08 -10.90
N CYS A 56 7.67 -5.85 -11.07
CA CYS A 56 6.93 -4.91 -10.24
C CYS A 56 6.44 -5.55 -8.93
N ASN A 57 6.17 -4.71 -7.93
CA ASN A 57 5.53 -5.12 -6.69
C ASN A 57 4.13 -5.76 -6.98
N PRO A 58 3.71 -6.81 -6.25
CA PRO A 58 2.41 -7.46 -6.44
C PRO A 58 1.19 -6.54 -6.27
N ALA A 59 1.33 -5.42 -5.54
CA ALA A 59 0.28 -4.41 -5.44
C ALA A 59 0.11 -3.57 -6.73
N CYS A 60 1.07 -3.65 -7.65
CA CYS A 60 0.97 -3.05 -8.98
C CYS A 60 0.25 -4.02 -9.93
N LYS A 61 -0.92 -3.61 -10.44
CA LYS A 61 -1.70 -4.35 -11.43
C LYS A 61 -1.14 -4.15 -12.84
N THR A 62 -0.69 -2.94 -13.16
CA THR A 62 -0.15 -2.57 -14.47
C THR A 62 1.37 -2.47 -14.41
N CYS A 63 2.03 -3.61 -14.62
CA CYS A 63 3.50 -3.67 -14.73
C CYS A 63 3.95 -3.56 -16.19
N SER A 64 4.63 -2.46 -16.52
CA SER A 64 5.20 -2.24 -17.86
C SER A 64 6.61 -2.79 -17.92
N ARG A 65 6.88 -3.68 -18.88
CA ARG A 65 8.23 -4.15 -19.20
C ARG A 65 8.81 -3.30 -20.33
N SER A 66 10.07 -2.92 -20.20
CA SER A 66 10.86 -2.27 -21.26
C SER A 66 12.25 -2.88 -21.31
N THR A 67 12.81 -3.03 -22.51
CA THR A 67 14.18 -3.53 -22.69
C THR A 67 15.10 -2.38 -23.02
N VAL A 68 16.02 -2.04 -22.13
CA VAL A 68 16.99 -0.95 -22.30
C VAL A 68 18.39 -1.55 -22.30
N GLY A 69 19.15 -1.36 -23.38
CA GLY A 69 20.50 -1.89 -23.51
C GLY A 69 20.60 -3.41 -23.36
N GLY A 70 19.58 -4.16 -23.81
CA GLY A 70 19.52 -5.62 -23.68
C GLY A 70 19.12 -6.14 -22.29
N ARG A 71 18.81 -5.25 -21.33
CA ARG A 71 18.33 -5.62 -19.99
C ARG A 71 16.85 -5.30 -19.84
N ASN A 72 16.12 -6.20 -19.18
CA ASN A 72 14.72 -5.96 -18.83
C ASN A 72 14.63 -4.98 -17.66
N SER A 73 13.71 -4.04 -17.79
CA SER A 73 13.32 -3.08 -16.77
C SER A 73 11.81 -3.10 -16.62
N PHE A 74 11.34 -3.07 -15.39
CA PHE A 74 9.93 -3.18 -15.04
C PHE A 74 9.52 -1.93 -14.27
N GLN A 75 8.50 -1.24 -14.74
CA GLN A 75 7.98 -0.02 -14.11
C GLN A 75 6.49 -0.18 -13.81
N CYS A 76 6.09 0.17 -12.59
CA CYS A 76 4.69 0.24 -12.24
C CYS A 76 4.03 1.48 -12.87
N LYS A 77 2.90 1.29 -13.57
CA LYS A 77 2.14 2.41 -14.16
C LYS A 77 0.90 2.79 -13.36
N ASP A 78 0.61 2.05 -12.29
CA ASP A 78 -0.54 2.33 -11.44
C ASP A 78 -0.25 3.43 -10.43
N ARG A 79 -1.34 4.06 -9.98
CA ARG A 79 -1.35 4.84 -8.75
C ARG A 79 -1.68 3.92 -7.59
N VAL A 80 -0.75 3.77 -6.66
CA VAL A 80 -0.92 2.91 -5.49
C VAL A 80 -0.87 3.78 -4.23
N ALA A 81 -1.79 3.53 -3.30
CA ALA A 81 -1.79 4.21 -2.02
C ALA A 81 -0.57 3.80 -1.20
N ASN A 82 0.02 4.74 -0.47
CA ASN A 82 1.18 4.51 0.41
C ASN A 82 2.48 4.07 -0.29
N PHE A 83 2.53 4.03 -1.61
CA PHE A 83 3.72 3.57 -2.36
C PHE A 83 4.97 4.42 -2.07
N CYS A 84 4.75 5.70 -1.80
CA CYS A 84 5.77 6.71 -1.55
C CYS A 84 6.03 6.98 -0.06
N LYS A 85 5.49 6.15 0.85
CA LYS A 85 5.73 6.32 2.29
C LYS A 85 7.09 5.81 2.72
N THR A 86 7.61 4.80 2.04
CA THR A 86 8.84 4.11 2.40
C THR A 86 9.78 4.10 1.20
N ARG A 87 11.06 4.43 1.41
CA ARG A 87 12.09 4.30 0.38
C ARG A 87 12.57 2.86 0.27
N CYS A 88 12.95 2.43 -0.93
CA CYS A 88 13.49 1.09 -1.15
C CYS A 88 14.96 1.01 -0.76
N THR A 89 15.72 2.06 -1.07
CA THR A 89 17.12 2.16 -0.66
C THR A 89 17.15 2.70 0.77
N ASN A 90 17.64 1.90 1.73
CA ASN A 90 17.90 2.41 3.08
C ASN A 90 18.83 3.63 2.98
N ALA A 91 18.49 4.72 3.68
CA ALA A 91 19.43 5.83 3.84
C ALA A 91 20.68 5.28 4.54
N ALA A 92 21.81 5.34 3.85
CA ALA A 92 23.12 4.94 4.38
C ALA A 92 23.54 5.83 5.56
#